data_AF-A0A6I9NRK7-F1
#
_entry.id   AF-A0A6I9NRK7-F1
#
_cell.length_a   1.000
_cell.length_b   1.000
_cell.length_c   1.000
_cell.angle_alpha   90.00
_cell.angle_beta   90.00
_cell.angle_gamma   90.00
#
_symmetry.space_group_name_H-M   'P 1'
#
loop_
_entity.id
_entity.type
_entity.pdbx_description
1 polymer ?
#
loop_
_entity_poly.entity_id
_entity_poly.type
_entity_poly.pdbx_seq_one_letter_code
_entity_poly.pdbx_strand_id
1 'polypeptide(L)'
;SEAVQEVKRDGHTCVMLGGDHSLAIGSIHGHAAAVGDLSVLWVDAHADINTPLSSGTGNIHGQPMSYLLHELQDQIPVQPSFSWIRPCVSAKDVVYIGLRDLDPAEHYLLKRLGVKVFSMTEVDQLGVARVMEETCDYLSDKVKKPIHLSYDVDAIDPSVTPATGTPVAGGLTYREGVYIAEHIAQTGLLSAVDLVEVNPLLCSEAGVSSTVSTAITLLLACFGRLRQGAHPPAYRLPEP
;
A
#
# COMPACT_ATOMS: atom_id res chain seq x y z
N SER A 1 11.00 5.86 10.77
CA SER A 1 11.35 7.25 10.37
C SER A 1 11.01 8.22 11.49
N GLU A 2 11.92 9.12 11.86
CA GLU A 2 11.65 10.21 12.83
C GLU A 2 10.65 11.23 12.29
N ALA A 3 10.76 11.60 11.00
CA ALA A 3 9.84 12.53 10.35
C ALA A 3 8.38 12.02 10.35
N VAL A 4 8.17 10.72 10.14
CA VAL A 4 6.83 10.13 10.24
C VAL A 4 6.31 10.19 11.67
N GLN A 5 7.17 9.93 12.67
CA GLN A 5 6.76 10.05 14.07
C GLN A 5 6.34 11.48 14.42
N GLU A 6 7.04 12.49 13.92
CA GLU A 6 6.72 13.90 14.12
C GLU A 6 5.32 14.23 13.58
N VAL A 7 5.07 13.95 12.29
CA VAL A 7 3.75 14.18 11.66
C VAL A 7 2.63 13.45 12.40
N LYS A 8 2.88 12.21 12.85
CA LYS A 8 1.88 11.42 13.57
C LYS A 8 1.62 11.93 14.99
N ARG A 9 2.65 12.40 15.71
CA ARG A 9 2.51 12.99 17.04
C ARG A 9 1.74 14.31 17.01
N ASP A 10 1.83 15.05 15.92
CA ASP A 10 1.04 16.26 15.68
C ASP A 10 -0.44 15.96 15.32
N GLY A 11 -0.82 14.68 15.23
CA GLY A 11 -2.19 14.25 14.97
C GLY A 11 -2.59 14.29 13.49
N HIS A 12 -1.64 14.44 12.57
CA HIS A 12 -1.90 14.48 11.13
C HIS A 12 -1.85 13.09 10.48
N THR A 13 -2.58 12.91 9.39
CA THR A 13 -2.38 11.78 8.47
C THR A 13 -1.09 12.01 7.68
N CYS A 14 -0.17 11.04 7.69
CA CYS A 14 1.12 11.18 7.01
C CYS A 14 1.00 10.72 5.55
N VAL A 15 1.52 11.51 4.61
CA VAL A 15 1.57 11.16 3.18
C VAL A 15 3.02 11.13 2.74
N MET A 16 3.47 9.98 2.28
CA MET A 16 4.80 9.74 1.75
C MET A 16 4.69 9.69 0.22
N LEU A 17 5.31 10.66 -0.43
CA LEU A 17 5.48 10.65 -1.89
C LEU A 17 6.80 9.96 -2.19
N GLY A 18 6.71 8.76 -2.75
CA GLY A 18 7.82 7.84 -2.82
C GLY A 18 8.84 8.10 -3.92
N GLY A 19 10.03 7.56 -3.69
CA GLY A 19 10.82 6.91 -4.73
C GLY A 19 10.38 5.44 -4.81
N ASP A 20 11.33 4.52 -4.67
CA ASP A 20 11.04 3.08 -4.65
C ASP A 20 10.36 2.58 -3.35
N HIS A 21 9.80 1.37 -3.40
CA HIS A 21 8.99 0.81 -2.30
C HIS A 21 9.78 0.50 -1.02
N SER A 22 11.13 0.55 -1.03
CA SER A 22 11.92 0.31 0.18
C SER A 22 11.66 1.34 1.29
N LEU A 23 11.13 2.52 0.95
CA LEU A 23 10.76 3.55 1.91
C LEU A 23 9.70 3.06 2.91
N ALA A 24 8.91 2.03 2.55
CA ALA A 24 7.90 1.43 3.41
C ALA A 24 8.49 0.92 4.74
N ILE A 25 9.76 0.50 4.73
CA ILE A 25 10.50 0.16 5.96
C ILE A 25 10.49 1.35 6.92
N GLY A 26 10.82 2.53 6.41
CA GLY A 26 10.89 3.75 7.20
C GLY A 26 9.52 4.30 7.58
N SER A 27 8.56 4.24 6.66
CA SER A 27 7.22 4.80 6.84
C SER A 27 6.40 4.01 7.84
N ILE A 28 6.31 2.68 7.69
CA ILE A 28 5.54 1.78 8.56
C ILE A 28 6.18 1.72 9.93
N HIS A 29 7.51 1.55 10.02
CA HIS A 29 8.21 1.55 11.30
C HIS A 29 8.07 2.89 12.04
N GLY A 30 8.09 4.02 11.33
CA GLY A 30 7.85 5.34 11.93
C GLY A 30 6.42 5.50 12.43
N HIS A 31 5.45 5.04 11.63
CA HIS A 31 4.04 5.08 11.98
C HIS A 31 3.75 4.23 13.22
N ALA A 32 4.17 2.96 13.23
CA ALA A 32 3.98 2.05 14.36
C ALA A 32 4.65 2.57 15.64
N ALA A 33 5.84 3.15 15.55
CA ALA A 33 6.51 3.76 16.70
C ALA A 33 5.73 4.93 17.31
N ALA A 34 4.89 5.63 16.54
CA ALA A 34 4.08 6.74 17.02
C ALA A 34 2.70 6.32 17.53
N VAL A 35 2.08 5.31 16.93
CA VAL A 35 0.66 4.96 17.20
C VAL A 35 0.46 3.58 17.82
N GLY A 36 1.51 2.76 17.91
CA GLY A 36 1.43 1.36 18.33
C GLY A 36 0.93 0.44 17.21
N ASP A 37 0.12 -0.55 17.58
CA ASP A 37 -0.44 -1.53 16.64
C ASP A 37 -1.24 -0.85 15.52
N LEU A 38 -0.93 -1.20 14.27
CA LEU A 38 -1.60 -0.72 13.07
C LEU A 38 -1.95 -1.88 12.14
N SER A 39 -2.81 -1.60 11.18
CA SER A 39 -3.09 -2.50 10.06
C SER A 39 -2.44 -1.98 8.79
N VAL A 40 -1.86 -2.87 7.99
CA VAL A 40 -1.27 -2.53 6.69
C VAL A 40 -2.15 -3.06 5.58
N LEU A 41 -2.58 -2.18 4.69
CA LEU A 41 -3.10 -2.57 3.39
C LEU A 41 -2.03 -2.31 2.34
N TRP A 42 -1.56 -3.37 1.70
CA TRP A 42 -0.53 -3.34 0.67
C TRP A 42 -1.18 -3.55 -0.70
N VAL A 43 -1.21 -2.52 -1.53
CA VAL A 43 -1.82 -2.54 -2.87
C VAL A 43 -0.70 -2.52 -3.90
N ASP A 44 -0.44 -3.65 -4.54
CA ASP A 44 0.80 -3.91 -5.29
C ASP A 44 0.63 -5.11 -6.24
N ALA A 45 1.41 -5.15 -7.32
CA ALA A 45 1.57 -6.35 -8.14
C ALA A 45 2.45 -7.44 -7.46
N HIS A 46 3.35 -7.02 -6.57
CA HIS A 46 4.37 -7.80 -5.89
C HIS A 46 4.09 -7.89 -4.39
N ALA A 47 4.69 -8.88 -3.70
CA ALA A 47 4.51 -9.02 -2.26
C ALA A 47 5.55 -8.24 -1.45
N ASP A 48 6.69 -7.91 -2.05
CA ASP A 48 7.77 -7.14 -1.45
C ASP A 48 8.21 -7.72 -0.08
N ILE A 49 8.20 -9.05 0.00
CA ILE A 49 8.39 -9.83 1.23
C ILE A 49 9.58 -10.77 1.12
N ASN A 50 10.38 -10.67 0.04
CA ASN A 50 11.64 -11.38 -0.01
C ASN A 50 12.52 -11.00 1.18
N THR A 51 13.13 -12.01 1.80
CA THR A 51 14.21 -11.79 2.75
C THR A 51 15.51 -11.46 1.99
N PRO A 52 16.52 -10.87 2.65
CA PRO A 52 17.82 -10.65 2.01
C PRO A 52 18.50 -11.92 1.49
N LEU A 53 18.11 -13.09 2.01
CA LEU A 53 18.65 -14.39 1.59
C LEU A 53 17.80 -15.08 0.51
N SER A 54 16.54 -14.67 0.33
CA SER A 54 15.66 -15.24 -0.69
C SER A 54 15.58 -14.39 -1.96
N SER A 55 15.86 -13.08 -1.86
CA SER A 55 15.88 -12.19 -3.03
C SER A 55 16.92 -12.65 -4.05
N GLY A 56 16.49 -12.93 -5.27
CA GLY A 56 17.40 -13.26 -6.38
C GLY A 56 18.19 -12.06 -6.91
N THR A 57 17.68 -10.84 -6.71
CA THR A 57 18.28 -9.59 -7.24
C THR A 57 19.09 -8.82 -6.20
N GLY A 58 18.75 -8.96 -4.92
CA GLY A 58 19.28 -8.13 -3.83
C GLY A 58 18.68 -6.71 -3.80
N ASN A 59 17.73 -6.38 -4.68
CA ASN A 59 17.09 -5.07 -4.68
C ASN A 59 16.17 -4.95 -3.44
N ILE A 60 16.34 -3.88 -2.66
CA ILE A 60 15.68 -3.73 -1.36
C ILE A 60 14.19 -3.38 -1.51
N HIS A 61 13.78 -2.77 -2.63
CA HIS A 61 12.38 -2.43 -2.87
C HIS A 61 11.45 -3.67 -2.85
N GLY A 62 11.95 -4.86 -3.21
CA GLY A 62 11.20 -6.12 -3.12
C GLY A 62 11.35 -6.86 -1.78
N GLN A 63 11.93 -6.22 -0.75
CA GLN A 63 12.17 -6.80 0.57
C GLN A 63 11.49 -6.11 1.78
N PRO A 64 10.84 -4.93 1.68
CA PRO A 64 10.49 -4.11 2.84
C PRO A 64 9.62 -4.85 3.86
N MET A 65 8.64 -5.65 3.42
CA MET A 65 7.75 -6.35 4.35
C MET A 65 8.49 -7.37 5.21
N SER A 66 9.53 -8.01 4.66
CA SER A 66 10.32 -9.01 5.39
C SER A 66 11.00 -8.42 6.64
N TYR A 67 11.43 -7.15 6.55
CA TYR A 67 12.05 -6.42 7.65
C TYR A 67 11.04 -5.99 8.73
N LEU A 68 9.76 -5.89 8.38
CA LEU A 68 8.71 -5.33 9.23
C LEU A 68 7.92 -6.39 9.99
N LEU A 69 7.84 -7.62 9.48
CA LEU A 69 7.06 -8.69 10.07
C LEU A 69 7.74 -9.34 11.29
N HIS A 70 7.03 -9.41 12.41
CA HIS A 70 7.50 -10.09 13.62
C HIS A 70 7.87 -11.55 13.36
N GLU A 71 7.08 -12.25 12.55
CA GLU A 71 7.22 -13.67 12.24
C GLU A 71 8.44 -13.99 11.36
N LEU A 72 9.08 -12.98 10.76
CA LEU A 72 10.26 -13.13 9.92
C LEU A 72 11.55 -12.65 10.59
N GLN A 73 11.50 -12.17 11.84
CA GLN A 73 12.67 -11.62 12.54
C GLN A 73 13.89 -12.54 12.50
N ASP A 74 13.71 -13.84 12.74
CA ASP A 74 14.79 -14.82 12.77
C ASP A 74 15.38 -15.14 11.38
N GLN A 75 14.71 -14.73 10.30
CA GLN A 75 15.14 -14.91 8.91
C GLN A 75 15.85 -13.67 8.35
N ILE A 76 15.85 -12.55 9.08
CA ILE A 76 16.51 -11.32 8.67
C ILE A 76 17.94 -11.28 9.24
N PRO A 77 18.98 -11.33 8.40
CA PRO A 77 20.35 -11.22 8.89
C PRO A 77 20.60 -9.85 9.50
N VAL A 78 21.35 -9.80 10.60
CA VAL A 78 21.76 -8.54 11.22
C VAL A 78 22.74 -7.83 10.30
N GLN A 79 22.33 -6.70 9.74
CA GLN A 79 23.18 -5.83 8.94
C GLN A 79 23.41 -4.53 9.71
N PRO A 80 24.66 -4.05 9.86
CA PRO A 80 24.96 -2.84 10.64
C PRO A 80 24.11 -1.63 10.25
N SER A 81 23.94 -1.38 8.94
CA SER A 81 23.14 -0.26 8.40
C SER A 81 21.63 -0.37 8.65
N PHE A 82 21.13 -1.57 8.93
CA PHE A 82 19.72 -1.88 9.17
C PHE A 82 19.45 -2.25 10.64
N SER A 83 20.46 -2.13 11.50
CA SER A 83 20.40 -2.54 12.91
C SER A 83 19.42 -1.74 13.77
N TRP A 84 18.90 -0.62 13.27
CA TRP A 84 17.87 0.19 13.91
C TRP A 84 16.46 -0.35 13.69
N ILE A 85 16.24 -1.18 12.66
CA ILE A 85 14.93 -1.70 12.31
C ILE A 85 14.52 -2.74 13.35
N ARG A 86 13.32 -2.57 13.88
CA ARG A 86 12.65 -3.57 14.70
C ARG A 86 11.37 -3.97 13.96
N PRO A 87 11.07 -5.28 13.85
CA PRO A 87 9.77 -5.71 13.38
C PRO A 87 8.66 -5.05 14.20
N CYS A 88 7.59 -4.63 13.53
CA CYS A 88 6.54 -3.80 14.12
C CYS A 88 5.13 -4.13 13.61
N VAL A 89 4.99 -5.14 12.74
CA VAL A 89 3.71 -5.59 12.19
C VAL A 89 3.64 -7.11 12.31
N SER A 90 2.46 -7.65 12.65
CA SER A 90 2.22 -9.09 12.58
C SER A 90 1.59 -9.45 11.24
N ALA A 91 1.86 -10.66 10.74
CA ALA A 91 1.32 -11.16 9.47
C ALA A 91 -0.22 -11.09 9.39
N LYS A 92 -0.90 -11.28 10.53
CA LYS A 92 -2.37 -11.16 10.66
C LYS A 92 -2.92 -9.74 10.49
N ASP A 93 -2.06 -8.73 10.56
CA ASP A 93 -2.42 -7.32 10.47
C ASP A 93 -2.12 -6.75 9.07
N VAL A 94 -1.77 -7.61 8.11
CA VAL A 94 -1.47 -7.26 6.72
C VAL A 94 -2.52 -7.87 5.78
N VAL A 95 -2.99 -7.07 4.83
CA VAL A 95 -3.78 -7.53 3.68
C VAL A 95 -3.10 -7.08 2.40
N TYR A 96 -2.95 -8.00 1.44
CA TYR A 96 -2.47 -7.68 0.09
C TYR A 96 -3.64 -7.63 -0.91
N ILE A 97 -3.60 -6.68 -1.84
CA ILE A 97 -4.52 -6.60 -2.98
C ILE A 97 -3.72 -6.32 -4.27
N GLY A 98 -3.96 -7.11 -5.31
CA GLY A 98 -3.40 -6.87 -6.66
C GLY A 98 -2.26 -7.80 -7.06
N LEU A 99 -1.86 -8.73 -6.18
CA LEU A 99 -0.73 -9.63 -6.41
C LEU A 99 -0.90 -10.42 -7.72
N ARG A 100 0.15 -10.43 -8.53
CA ARG A 100 0.20 -11.16 -9.81
C ARG A 100 1.60 -11.48 -10.32
N ASP A 101 2.65 -11.01 -9.65
CA ASP A 101 4.03 -11.43 -9.91
C ASP A 101 4.73 -11.71 -8.58
N LEU A 102 4.89 -13.00 -8.25
CA LEU A 102 5.42 -13.44 -6.97
C LEU A 102 6.56 -14.41 -7.19
N ASP A 103 7.67 -14.16 -6.51
CA ASP A 103 8.74 -15.14 -6.44
C ASP A 103 8.26 -16.41 -5.69
N PRO A 104 8.82 -17.60 -6.00
CA PRO A 104 8.48 -18.82 -5.29
C PRO A 104 8.66 -18.72 -3.77
N ALA A 105 9.69 -17.98 -3.32
CA ALA A 105 9.94 -17.74 -1.90
C ALA A 105 8.83 -16.89 -1.28
N GLU A 106 8.41 -15.81 -1.93
CA GLU A 106 7.34 -14.94 -1.44
C GLU A 106 6.01 -15.68 -1.35
N HIS A 107 5.64 -16.42 -2.40
CA HIS A 107 4.44 -17.25 -2.37
C HIS A 107 4.47 -18.26 -1.22
N TYR A 108 5.62 -18.91 -0.98
CA TYR A 108 5.79 -19.82 0.16
C TYR A 108 5.63 -19.08 1.51
N LEU A 109 6.23 -17.89 1.66
CA LEU A 109 6.14 -17.08 2.88
C LEU A 109 4.68 -16.67 3.17
N LEU A 110 3.96 -16.15 2.17
CA LEU A 110 2.56 -15.74 2.33
C LEU A 110 1.68 -16.91 2.79
N LYS A 111 1.84 -18.09 2.20
CA LYS A 111 1.10 -19.31 2.61
C LYS A 111 1.49 -19.78 4.00
N ARG A 112 2.79 -19.81 4.33
CA ARG A 112 3.30 -20.27 5.63
C ARG A 112 2.82 -19.36 6.77
N LEU A 113 2.82 -18.05 6.53
CA LEU A 113 2.44 -17.04 7.52
C LEU A 113 0.92 -16.85 7.63
N GLY A 114 0.15 -17.36 6.66
CA GLY A 114 -1.31 -17.22 6.65
C GLY A 114 -1.76 -15.76 6.43
N VAL A 115 -0.98 -14.99 5.66
CA VAL A 115 -1.32 -13.59 5.34
C VAL A 115 -2.58 -13.57 4.46
N LYS A 116 -3.49 -12.62 4.71
CA LYS A 116 -4.68 -12.44 3.87
C LYS A 116 -4.26 -11.79 2.55
N VAL A 117 -4.59 -12.45 1.45
CA VAL A 117 -4.18 -12.05 0.10
C VAL A 117 -5.39 -12.06 -0.82
N PHE A 118 -5.52 -11.02 -1.64
CA PHE A 118 -6.39 -10.97 -2.80
C PHE A 118 -5.51 -10.71 -4.03
N SER A 119 -5.07 -11.80 -4.68
CA SER A 119 -4.41 -11.71 -5.97
C SER A 119 -5.40 -11.22 -7.04
N MET A 120 -4.92 -10.93 -8.24
CA MET A 120 -5.83 -10.63 -9.35
C MET A 120 -6.83 -11.77 -9.63
N THR A 121 -6.50 -13.02 -9.27
CA THR A 121 -7.46 -14.14 -9.36
C THR A 121 -8.66 -13.95 -8.44
N GLU A 122 -8.44 -13.50 -7.20
CA GLU A 122 -9.53 -13.23 -6.27
C GLU A 122 -10.31 -11.96 -6.67
N VAL A 123 -9.61 -10.95 -7.21
CA VAL A 123 -10.26 -9.74 -7.74
C VAL A 123 -11.20 -10.10 -8.89
N ASP A 124 -10.78 -10.95 -9.83
CA ASP A 124 -11.60 -11.42 -10.94
C ASP A 124 -12.84 -12.20 -10.47
N GLN A 125 -12.67 -13.06 -9.46
CA GLN A 125 -13.75 -13.93 -8.97
C GLN A 125 -14.77 -13.20 -8.11
N LEU A 126 -14.32 -12.31 -7.22
CA LEU A 126 -15.16 -11.66 -6.22
C LEU A 126 -15.62 -10.27 -6.67
N GLY A 127 -14.85 -9.62 -7.55
CA GLY A 127 -14.94 -8.20 -7.82
C GLY A 127 -14.38 -7.34 -6.69
N VAL A 128 -13.80 -6.18 -7.02
CA VAL A 128 -13.16 -5.27 -6.05
C VAL A 128 -14.06 -4.88 -4.88
N ALA A 129 -15.38 -4.81 -5.11
CA ALA A 129 -16.35 -4.46 -4.08
C ALA A 129 -16.35 -5.47 -2.92
N ARG A 130 -16.40 -6.77 -3.26
CA ARG A 130 -16.38 -7.83 -2.25
C ARG A 130 -15.01 -7.99 -1.62
N VAL A 131 -13.94 -7.80 -2.40
CA VAL A 131 -12.56 -7.75 -1.86
C VAL A 131 -12.42 -6.69 -0.78
N MET A 132 -12.95 -5.48 -1.00
CA MET A 132 -12.88 -4.40 -0.01
C MET A 132 -13.77 -4.65 1.20
N GLU A 133 -14.95 -5.24 1.03
CA GLU A 133 -15.81 -5.66 2.14
C GLU A 133 -15.05 -6.64 3.05
N GLU A 134 -14.49 -7.70 2.48
CA GLU A 134 -13.73 -8.70 3.25
C GLU A 134 -12.44 -8.13 3.84
N THR A 135 -11.78 -7.19 3.16
CA THR A 135 -10.60 -6.49 3.69
C THR A 135 -10.97 -5.68 4.93
N CYS A 136 -12.04 -4.88 4.85
CA CYS A 136 -12.50 -4.06 5.98
C CYS A 136 -12.95 -4.93 7.16
N ASP A 137 -13.66 -6.02 6.90
CA ASP A 137 -14.07 -6.99 7.92
C ASP A 137 -12.85 -7.63 8.59
N TYR A 138 -11.89 -8.11 7.80
CA TYR A 138 -10.66 -8.72 8.31
C TYR A 138 -9.85 -7.77 9.18
N LEU A 139 -9.66 -6.52 8.73
CA LEU A 139 -8.92 -5.51 9.48
C LEU A 139 -9.68 -4.98 10.72
N SER A 140 -11.01 -5.13 10.74
CA SER A 140 -11.87 -4.64 11.84
C SER A 140 -12.33 -5.71 12.83
N ASP A 141 -12.05 -7.00 12.58
CA ASP A 141 -12.65 -8.17 13.26
C ASP A 141 -12.54 -8.16 14.81
N LYS A 142 -11.63 -7.38 15.39
CA LYS A 142 -11.41 -7.37 16.86
C LYS A 142 -11.20 -6.00 17.46
N VAL A 143 -10.37 -5.18 16.83
CA VAL A 143 -10.00 -3.85 17.31
C VAL A 143 -9.81 -2.96 16.10
N LYS A 144 -10.44 -1.78 16.11
CA LYS A 144 -10.19 -0.77 15.09
C LYS A 144 -8.78 -0.21 15.26
N LYS A 145 -7.88 -0.57 14.36
CA LYS A 145 -6.51 -0.08 14.31
C LYS A 145 -6.39 1.04 13.26
N PRO A 146 -5.44 1.98 13.43
CA PRO A 146 -5.06 2.89 12.35
C PRO A 146 -4.61 2.10 11.12
N ILE A 147 -5.07 2.52 9.93
CA ILE A 147 -4.69 1.90 8.65
C ILE A 147 -3.49 2.66 8.07
N HIS A 148 -2.43 1.92 7.74
CA HIS A 148 -1.36 2.34 6.87
C HIS A 148 -1.63 1.75 5.48
N LEU A 149 -1.88 2.61 4.49
CA LEU A 149 -2.03 2.19 3.09
C LEU A 149 -0.68 2.33 2.39
N SER A 150 -0.07 1.23 1.96
CA SER A 150 1.08 1.26 1.06
C SER A 150 0.60 0.97 -0.35
N TYR A 151 0.67 1.95 -1.24
CA TYR A 151 0.13 1.86 -2.59
C TYR A 151 1.25 1.99 -3.64
N ASP A 152 1.58 0.87 -4.28
CA ASP A 152 2.42 0.84 -5.46
C ASP A 152 1.60 1.19 -6.71
N VAL A 153 2.09 2.14 -7.52
CA VAL A 153 1.39 2.48 -8.78
C VAL A 153 1.41 1.34 -9.79
N ASP A 154 2.33 0.39 -9.66
CA ASP A 154 2.38 -0.81 -10.49
C ASP A 154 1.27 -1.83 -10.15
N ALA A 155 0.54 -1.64 -9.04
CA ALA A 155 -0.66 -2.42 -8.75
C ALA A 155 -1.72 -2.25 -9.84
N ILE A 156 -1.79 -1.04 -10.41
CA ILE A 156 -2.66 -0.69 -11.53
C ILE A 156 -2.04 -1.18 -12.83
N ASP A 157 -2.87 -1.62 -13.76
CA ASP A 157 -2.42 -2.12 -15.05
C ASP A 157 -1.54 -1.10 -15.81
N PRO A 158 -0.44 -1.53 -16.46
CA PRO A 158 0.46 -0.65 -17.20
C PRO A 158 -0.20 0.16 -18.33
N SER A 159 -1.40 -0.23 -18.80
CA SER A 159 -2.19 0.59 -19.71
C SER A 159 -2.63 1.94 -19.11
N VAL A 160 -2.59 2.08 -17.78
CA VAL A 160 -2.97 3.28 -17.02
C VAL A 160 -1.76 3.90 -16.33
N THR A 161 -0.91 3.10 -15.68
CA THR A 161 0.28 3.55 -14.92
C THR A 161 1.60 3.05 -15.53
N PRO A 162 1.92 3.33 -16.80
CA PRO A 162 3.10 2.77 -17.47
C PRO A 162 4.45 3.29 -16.95
N ALA A 163 4.49 4.45 -16.29
CA ALA A 163 5.72 5.05 -15.76
C ALA A 163 6.11 4.48 -14.38
N THR A 164 6.46 3.19 -14.35
CA THR A 164 6.94 2.44 -13.16
C THR A 164 8.09 1.50 -13.53
N GLY A 165 8.87 1.05 -12.55
CA GLY A 165 10.05 0.18 -12.72
C GLY A 165 9.72 -1.27 -13.12
N THR A 166 8.62 -1.81 -12.61
CA THR A 166 8.26 -3.23 -12.68
C THR A 166 6.83 -3.43 -13.21
N PRO A 167 6.50 -2.99 -14.45
CA PRO A 167 5.15 -3.08 -14.97
C PRO A 167 4.74 -4.54 -15.24
N VAL A 168 3.66 -5.00 -14.60
CA VAL A 168 3.06 -6.32 -14.82
C VAL A 168 1.65 -6.22 -15.38
N ALA A 169 1.41 -6.81 -16.55
CA ALA A 169 0.11 -6.80 -17.23
C ALA A 169 -0.98 -7.56 -16.46
N GLY A 170 -2.25 -7.20 -16.69
CA GLY A 170 -3.40 -7.80 -16.03
C GLY A 170 -3.62 -7.26 -14.62
N GLY A 171 -3.30 -5.99 -14.40
CA GLY A 171 -3.43 -5.33 -13.10
C GLY A 171 -4.81 -4.77 -12.82
N LEU A 172 -4.93 -4.08 -11.68
CA LEU A 172 -6.14 -3.36 -11.32
C LEU A 172 -6.48 -2.33 -12.39
N THR A 173 -7.76 -2.20 -12.73
CA THR A 173 -8.21 -1.09 -13.56
C THR A 173 -8.15 0.22 -12.77
N TYR A 174 -8.11 1.35 -13.49
CA TYR A 174 -8.24 2.69 -12.88
C TYR A 174 -9.43 2.78 -11.91
N ARG A 175 -10.58 2.18 -12.27
CA ARG A 175 -11.81 2.23 -11.47
C ARG A 175 -11.70 1.45 -10.17
N GLU A 176 -10.98 0.34 -10.18
CA GLU A 176 -10.75 -0.52 -9.01
C GLU A 176 -9.76 0.14 -8.06
N GLY A 177 -8.66 0.69 -8.57
CA GLY A 177 -7.71 1.46 -7.75
C GLY A 177 -8.37 2.63 -7.01
N VAL A 178 -9.18 3.42 -7.73
CA VAL A 178 -9.96 4.51 -7.11
C VAL A 178 -11.00 3.98 -6.11
N TYR A 179 -11.63 2.84 -6.39
CA TYR A 179 -12.62 2.23 -5.49
C TYR A 179 -11.99 1.82 -4.15
N ILE A 180 -10.79 1.21 -4.19
CA ILE A 180 -10.01 0.85 -3.00
C ILE A 180 -9.72 2.10 -2.16
N ALA A 181 -9.19 3.16 -2.79
CA ALA A 181 -8.86 4.42 -2.12
C ALA A 181 -10.09 5.09 -1.48
N GLU A 182 -11.23 5.15 -2.19
CA GLU A 182 -12.50 5.68 -1.68
C GLU A 182 -13.00 4.87 -0.46
N HIS A 183 -12.92 3.54 -0.50
CA HIS A 183 -13.38 2.68 0.60
C HIS A 183 -12.50 2.82 1.84
N ILE A 184 -11.19 2.92 1.66
CA ILE A 184 -10.27 3.16 2.76
C ILE A 184 -10.53 4.51 3.42
N ALA A 185 -10.77 5.57 2.65
CA ALA A 185 -11.15 6.87 3.19
C ALA A 185 -12.43 6.79 4.04
N GLN A 186 -13.44 6.03 3.58
CA GLN A 186 -14.73 5.88 4.26
C GLN A 186 -14.64 5.14 5.60
N THR A 187 -13.58 4.36 5.85
CA THR A 187 -13.36 3.74 7.16
C THR A 187 -13.15 4.76 8.28
N GLY A 188 -12.66 5.96 7.93
CA GLY A 188 -12.22 6.97 8.90
C GLY A 188 -10.97 6.56 9.71
N LEU A 189 -10.31 5.46 9.34
CA LEU A 189 -9.15 4.89 10.04
C LEU A 189 -7.82 5.13 9.30
N LEU A 190 -7.86 5.72 8.10
CA LEU A 190 -6.66 6.02 7.33
C LEU A 190 -5.74 6.99 8.08
N SER A 191 -4.55 6.51 8.41
CA SER A 191 -3.62 7.20 9.29
C SER A 191 -2.27 7.50 8.62
N ALA A 192 -1.91 6.75 7.58
CA ALA A 192 -0.77 7.03 6.72
C ALA A 192 -0.98 6.46 5.31
N VAL A 193 -0.36 7.08 4.30
CA VAL A 193 -0.34 6.63 2.90
C VAL A 193 1.08 6.70 2.35
N ASP A 194 1.59 5.59 1.83
CA ASP A 194 2.70 5.58 0.88
C ASP A 194 2.14 5.53 -0.55
N LEU A 195 2.65 6.37 -1.43
CA LEU A 195 2.40 6.29 -2.87
C LEU A 195 3.75 6.26 -3.60
N VAL A 196 4.09 5.11 -4.17
CA VAL A 196 5.48 4.78 -4.57
C VAL A 196 5.63 4.38 -6.04
N GLU A 197 6.87 4.16 -6.47
CA GLU A 197 7.29 3.63 -7.79
C GLU A 197 6.84 4.42 -9.02
N VAL A 198 6.44 5.69 -8.84
CA VAL A 198 6.29 6.61 -9.97
C VAL A 198 7.67 6.97 -10.50
N ASN A 199 8.00 6.48 -11.70
CA ASN A 199 9.28 6.77 -12.37
C ASN A 199 9.08 7.45 -13.73
N PRO A 200 9.11 8.80 -13.77
CA PRO A 200 8.92 9.56 -15.00
C PRO A 200 9.96 9.29 -16.10
N LEU A 201 11.13 8.75 -15.76
CA LEU A 201 12.23 8.55 -16.71
C LEU A 201 12.06 7.31 -17.58
N LEU A 202 11.13 6.41 -17.24
CA LEU A 202 10.94 5.12 -17.92
C LEU A 202 9.87 5.15 -19.01
N CYS A 203 9.19 6.30 -19.22
CA CYS A 203 8.05 6.36 -20.11
C CYS A 203 8.02 7.63 -20.97
N SER A 204 7.16 7.62 -21.99
CA SER A 204 6.83 8.81 -22.78
C SER A 204 6.10 9.86 -21.93
N GLU A 205 6.13 11.13 -22.36
CA GLU A 205 5.44 12.23 -21.68
C GLU A 205 3.93 11.95 -21.44
N ALA A 206 3.27 11.29 -22.40
CA ALA A 206 1.88 10.87 -22.26
C ALA A 206 1.70 9.82 -21.16
N GLY A 207 2.60 8.82 -21.10
CA GLY A 207 2.59 7.80 -20.07
C GLY A 207 2.89 8.37 -18.68
N VAL A 208 3.85 9.28 -18.57
CA VAL A 208 4.13 10.04 -17.34
C VAL A 208 2.90 10.81 -16.89
N SER A 209 2.25 11.54 -17.79
CA SER A 209 1.04 12.29 -17.49
C SER A 209 -0.09 11.38 -16.99
N SER A 210 -0.24 10.19 -17.60
CA SER A 210 -1.23 9.18 -17.19
C SER A 210 -0.95 8.64 -15.78
N THR A 211 0.30 8.19 -15.52
CA THR A 211 0.70 7.68 -14.21
C THR A 211 0.54 8.74 -13.12
N VAL A 212 1.07 9.94 -13.33
CA VAL A 212 1.01 11.04 -12.34
C VAL A 212 -0.43 11.47 -12.07
N SER A 213 -1.27 11.59 -13.11
CA SER A 213 -2.69 11.94 -12.93
C SER A 213 -3.45 10.86 -12.16
N THR A 214 -3.10 9.59 -12.38
CA THR A 214 -3.68 8.46 -11.65
C THR A 214 -3.25 8.49 -10.19
N ALA A 215 -1.95 8.61 -9.92
CA ALA A 215 -1.37 8.82 -8.58
C ALA A 215 -2.07 9.94 -7.79
N ILE A 216 -2.24 11.12 -8.40
CA ILE A 216 -2.96 12.25 -7.80
C ILE A 216 -4.42 11.88 -7.50
N THR A 217 -5.09 11.19 -8.42
CA THR A 217 -6.48 10.76 -8.20
C THR A 217 -6.59 9.82 -7.01
N LEU A 218 -5.70 8.82 -6.90
CA LEU A 218 -5.69 7.87 -5.79
C LEU A 218 -5.51 8.58 -4.45
N LEU A 219 -4.55 9.52 -4.36
CA LEU A 219 -4.36 10.31 -3.14
C LEU A 219 -5.60 11.15 -2.82
N LEU A 220 -6.16 11.87 -3.79
CA LEU A 220 -7.37 12.66 -3.54
C LEU A 220 -8.55 11.79 -3.07
N ALA A 221 -8.69 10.58 -3.61
CA ALA A 221 -9.70 9.62 -3.19
C ALA A 221 -9.48 9.14 -1.74
N CYS A 222 -8.22 8.90 -1.34
CA CYS A 222 -7.85 8.58 0.05
C CYS A 222 -8.27 9.68 1.05
N PHE A 223 -8.41 10.93 0.58
CA PHE A 223 -8.83 12.08 1.38
C PHE A 223 -10.27 12.55 1.07
N GLY A 224 -11.12 11.64 0.58
CA GLY A 224 -12.56 11.86 0.50
C GLY A 224 -13.07 12.48 -0.80
N ARG A 225 -12.24 12.60 -1.85
CA ARG A 225 -12.76 12.93 -3.19
C ARG A 225 -13.57 11.75 -3.73
N LEU A 226 -14.86 11.95 -3.89
CA LEU A 226 -15.77 10.95 -4.44
C LEU A 226 -16.06 11.17 -5.92
N ARG A 227 -16.15 10.09 -6.70
CA ARG A 227 -16.55 10.13 -8.12
C ARG A 227 -17.95 10.69 -8.37
N GLN A 228 -18.87 10.52 -7.41
CA GLN A 228 -20.24 11.05 -7.50
C GLN A 228 -20.32 12.58 -7.30
N GLY A 229 -19.18 13.23 -7.01
CA GLY A 229 -19.11 14.63 -6.63
C GLY A 229 -19.28 14.85 -5.13
N ALA A 230 -19.02 16.07 -4.69
CA ALA A 230 -19.19 16.51 -3.33
C ALA A 230 -19.60 17.99 -3.32
N HIS A 231 -20.31 18.41 -2.28
CA HIS A 231 -20.57 19.81 -1.99
C HIS A 231 -20.20 20.09 -0.54
N PRO A 232 -19.77 21.32 -0.20
CA PRO A 232 -19.58 21.70 1.19
C PRO A 232 -20.86 21.48 2.01
N PRO A 233 -20.78 21.14 3.31
CA PRO A 233 -21.96 21.05 4.16
C PRO A 233 -22.80 22.34 4.20
N ALA A 234 -22.15 23.48 3.96
CA ALA A 234 -22.78 24.80 3.90
C ALA A 234 -23.35 25.16 2.51
N TYR A 235 -23.29 24.26 1.52
CA TYR A 235 -23.79 24.55 0.18
C TYR A 235 -25.30 24.84 0.21
N ARG A 236 -25.68 25.96 -0.40
CA ARG A 236 -27.06 26.39 -0.63
C ARG A 236 -27.22 26.68 -2.11
N LEU A 237 -28.37 26.28 -2.66
CA LEU A 237 -28.73 26.71 -4.00
C LEU A 237 -28.91 28.24 -3.99
N PRO A 238 -28.38 28.98 -4.98
CA PRO A 238 -28.61 30.41 -5.10
C PRO A 238 -30.12 30.73 -5.14
N GLU A 239 -30.53 31.76 -4.42
CA GLU A 239 -31.90 32.28 -4.49
C GLU A 239 -32.07 33.18 -5.74
N PRO A 240 -33.28 33.25 -6.35
CA PRO A 240 -33.56 34.08 -7.52
C PRO A 240 -33.29 35.58 -7.33
#